data_AF-A0A922LHH8-F1
#
_entry.id   AF-A0A922LHH8-F1
#
_cell.length_a   1.000
_cell.length_b   1.000
_cell.length_c   1.000
_cell.angle_alpha   90.00
_cell.angle_beta   90.00
_cell.angle_gamma   90.00
#
_symmetry.space_group_name_H-M   'P 1'
#
loop_
_entity.id
_entity.type
_entity.pdbx_description
1 polymer ?
#
loop_
_entity_poly.entity_id
_entity_poly.type
_entity_poly.pdbx_seq_one_letter_code
_entity_poly.pdbx_strand_id
1 'polypeptide(L)'
;MGNVVIWKPADTSIYSNYLVYRLFREAGLPPGVINFVPADGPTFGKIICEHPQLAGINFTGSTKTFRAILKMIGDNVDKYRGYPRTIGECGGKNYHFIHPSANLEEAALGTIRSSFEYSGQKCSACSRLFVPENLWPKFKQLLLGHYEQLKIGSPLDSDTFSSAVIDHTAFNKISGYLQYASSCPDIEVVAGGHRDDSVGYFIQPTILITNNPTDKLMKDDIFGPVLCTYLYRENEIEKTLDLVDSTTDYALTGSIFAQDEEFIKYATDRLIDTTGNFYVNVQSTGSVVGQQPFGGARLSGCY
;
A
#
# COMPACT_ATOMS: atom_id res chain seq x y z
N MET A 1 -1.11 18.59 22.14
CA MET A 1 -0.33 19.50 21.27
C MET A 1 -0.97 20.87 21.04
N GLY A 2 -2.28 21.09 21.28
CA GLY A 2 -2.84 22.45 21.37
C GLY A 2 -3.22 23.14 20.06
N ASN A 3 -3.20 22.44 18.91
CA ASN A 3 -3.60 23.00 17.62
C ASN A 3 -5.12 22.96 17.40
N VAL A 4 -5.61 23.82 16.49
CA VAL A 4 -6.93 23.68 15.87
C VAL A 4 -6.79 23.06 14.48
N VAL A 5 -7.82 22.36 14.01
CA VAL A 5 -7.78 21.57 12.77
C VAL A 5 -8.98 21.84 11.88
N ILE A 6 -8.72 21.99 10.59
CA ILE A 6 -9.73 21.86 9.54
C ILE A 6 -9.55 20.48 8.93
N TRP A 7 -10.53 19.60 9.17
CA TRP A 7 -10.45 18.20 8.76
C TRP A 7 -11.33 17.96 7.54
N LYS A 8 -10.67 17.71 6.40
CA LYS A 8 -11.31 17.17 5.20
C LYS A 8 -11.19 15.64 5.20
N PRO A 9 -12.26 14.88 5.48
CA PRO A 9 -12.26 13.42 5.32
C PRO A 9 -12.15 13.02 3.84
N ALA A 10 -11.88 11.74 3.56
CA ALA A 10 -12.05 11.19 2.22
C ALA A 10 -13.53 10.88 1.97
N ASP A 11 -14.02 11.14 0.75
CA ASP A 11 -15.44 11.05 0.41
C ASP A 11 -16.03 9.66 0.70
N THR A 12 -15.29 8.62 0.34
CA THR A 12 -15.63 7.21 0.54
C THR A 12 -15.53 6.71 1.99
N SER A 13 -15.14 7.57 2.93
CA SER A 13 -15.11 7.27 4.37
C SER A 13 -15.77 8.37 5.21
N ILE A 14 -16.59 9.24 4.61
CA ILE A 14 -17.27 10.32 5.34
C ILE A 14 -18.11 9.78 6.50
N TYR A 15 -18.83 8.67 6.30
CA TYR A 15 -19.74 8.13 7.32
C TYR A 15 -19.01 7.74 8.61
N SER A 16 -17.99 6.88 8.53
CA SER A 16 -17.22 6.46 9.70
C SER A 16 -16.47 7.64 10.35
N ASN A 17 -15.89 8.52 9.55
CA ASN A 17 -15.19 9.71 10.05
C ASN A 17 -16.13 10.69 10.75
N TYR A 18 -17.37 10.83 10.28
CA TYR A 18 -18.36 11.66 10.95
C TYR A 18 -18.77 11.08 12.31
N LEU A 19 -18.91 9.75 12.42
CA LEU A 19 -19.14 9.10 13.71
C LEU A 19 -17.97 9.34 14.69
N VAL A 20 -16.73 9.24 14.23
CA VAL A 20 -15.55 9.57 15.05
C VAL A 20 -15.56 11.03 15.47
N TYR A 21 -15.88 11.96 14.56
CA TYR A 21 -16.05 13.37 14.88
C TYR A 21 -17.09 13.58 16.00
N ARG A 22 -18.25 12.92 15.89
CA ARG A 22 -19.31 12.96 16.90
C ARG A 22 -18.83 12.46 18.26
N LEU A 23 -18.09 11.35 18.29
CA LEU A 23 -17.51 10.81 19.53
C LEU A 23 -16.55 11.81 20.20
N PHE A 24 -15.72 12.52 19.43
CA PHE A 24 -14.89 13.58 20.03
C PHE A 24 -15.72 14.70 20.65
N ARG A 25 -16.81 15.11 20.00
CA ARG A 25 -17.72 16.14 20.53
C ARG A 25 -18.41 15.67 21.81
N GLU A 26 -18.85 14.43 21.86
CA GLU A 26 -19.48 13.81 23.03
C GLU A 26 -18.48 13.62 24.19
N ALA A 27 -17.21 13.36 23.89
CA ALA A 27 -16.13 13.32 24.87
C ALA A 27 -15.72 14.72 25.41
N GLY A 28 -16.37 15.80 24.95
CA GLY A 28 -16.15 17.15 25.44
C GLY A 28 -15.19 18.01 24.61
N LEU A 29 -14.86 17.62 23.36
CA LEU A 29 -14.05 18.45 22.47
C LEU A 29 -14.74 19.81 22.22
N PRO A 30 -14.09 20.95 22.58
CA PRO A 30 -14.71 22.27 22.42
C PRO A 30 -15.04 22.59 20.94
N PRO A 31 -16.10 23.39 20.69
CA PRO A 31 -16.40 23.88 19.34
C PRO A 31 -15.22 24.62 18.71
N GLY A 32 -14.99 24.40 17.41
CA GLY A 32 -13.92 25.06 16.65
C GLY A 32 -12.53 24.42 16.75
N VAL A 33 -12.30 23.49 17.69
CA VAL A 33 -11.00 22.78 17.78
C VAL A 33 -10.80 21.84 16.60
N ILE A 34 -11.83 21.07 16.23
CA ILE A 34 -11.87 20.33 14.96
C ILE A 34 -13.10 20.80 14.17
N ASN A 35 -12.87 21.26 12.96
CA ASN A 35 -13.90 21.65 12.00
C ASN A 35 -13.99 20.56 10.92
N PHE A 36 -15.07 19.79 10.93
CA PHE A 36 -15.31 18.71 9.98
C PHE A 36 -15.87 19.28 8.68
N VAL A 37 -15.05 19.34 7.63
CA VAL A 37 -15.36 20.04 6.37
C VAL A 37 -15.11 19.10 5.18
N PRO A 38 -16.07 18.21 4.84
CA PRO A 38 -16.06 17.52 3.56
C PRO A 38 -16.05 18.55 2.43
N ALA A 39 -15.12 18.39 1.50
CA ALA A 39 -14.91 19.32 0.41
C ALA A 39 -14.20 18.63 -0.74
N ASP A 40 -14.41 19.14 -1.96
CA ASP A 40 -13.61 18.79 -3.12
C ASP A 40 -12.11 19.00 -2.82
N GLY A 41 -11.29 18.00 -3.16
CA GLY A 41 -9.88 17.96 -2.79
C GLY A 41 -9.06 19.14 -3.32
N PRO A 42 -9.06 19.42 -4.64
CA PRO A 42 -8.41 20.59 -5.23
C PRO A 42 -8.88 21.91 -4.61
N THR A 43 -10.19 22.08 -4.43
CA THR A 43 -10.76 23.29 -3.82
C THR A 43 -10.26 23.48 -2.38
N PHE A 44 -10.31 22.42 -1.57
CA PHE A 44 -9.82 22.44 -0.19
C PHE A 44 -8.33 22.79 -0.13
N GLY A 45 -7.51 22.08 -0.92
CA GLY A 45 -6.05 22.27 -0.97
C GLY A 45 -5.67 23.69 -1.36
N LYS A 46 -6.34 24.28 -2.36
CA LYS A 46 -6.12 25.67 -2.76
C LYS A 46 -6.42 26.64 -1.63
N ILE A 47 -7.61 26.54 -1.03
CA ILE A 47 -8.05 27.48 0.02
C ILE A 47 -7.12 27.43 1.24
N ILE A 48 -6.75 26.23 1.71
CA ILE A 48 -5.90 26.11 2.90
C ILE A 48 -4.46 26.61 2.63
N CYS A 49 -3.90 26.31 1.46
CA CYS A 49 -2.53 26.70 1.11
C CYS A 49 -2.41 28.20 0.79
N GLU A 50 -3.49 28.88 0.44
CA GLU A 50 -3.47 30.33 0.25
C GLU A 50 -3.60 31.11 1.58
N HIS A 51 -3.93 30.45 2.69
CA HIS A 51 -4.23 31.11 3.95
C HIS A 51 -2.96 31.48 4.76
N PRO A 52 -2.75 32.76 5.15
CA PRO A 52 -1.54 33.23 5.84
C PRO A 52 -1.25 32.57 7.21
N GLN A 53 -2.27 31.97 7.82
CA GLN A 53 -2.15 31.28 9.12
C GLN A 53 -2.01 29.76 9.01
N LEU A 54 -1.80 29.21 7.81
CA LEU A 54 -1.50 27.79 7.68
C LEU A 54 -0.23 27.47 8.47
N ALA A 55 -0.36 26.65 9.52
CA ALA A 55 0.75 26.24 10.37
C ALA A 55 1.31 24.86 10.00
N GLY A 56 0.51 24.04 9.32
CA GLY A 56 0.94 22.73 8.86
C GLY A 56 -0.17 21.92 8.19
N ILE A 57 0.25 20.84 7.55
CA ILE A 57 -0.61 19.85 6.90
C ILE A 57 -0.23 18.47 7.41
N ASN A 58 -1.23 17.71 7.83
CA ASN A 58 -1.11 16.28 8.11
C ASN A 58 -1.90 15.54 7.03
N PHE A 59 -1.18 14.86 6.13
CA PHE A 59 -1.75 14.27 4.92
C PHE A 59 -1.52 12.77 4.87
N THR A 60 -2.54 12.04 4.40
CA THR A 60 -2.39 10.65 3.95
C THR A 60 -3.12 10.49 2.62
N GLY A 61 -2.43 9.98 1.60
CA GLY A 61 -3.02 9.81 0.27
C GLY A 61 -1.99 9.64 -0.85
N SER A 62 -2.35 10.03 -2.08
CA SER A 62 -1.47 9.80 -3.23
C SER A 62 -0.25 10.73 -3.25
N THR A 63 0.89 10.22 -3.72
CA THR A 63 2.12 11.01 -3.95
C THR A 63 1.88 12.18 -4.90
N LYS A 64 1.00 12.00 -5.90
CA LYS A 64 0.62 13.09 -6.83
C LYS A 64 -0.03 14.25 -6.08
N THR A 65 -0.98 13.96 -5.19
CA THR A 65 -1.67 14.97 -4.38
C THR A 65 -0.70 15.63 -3.40
N PHE A 66 0.14 14.85 -2.73
CA PHE A 66 1.10 15.41 -1.77
C PHE A 66 2.12 16.35 -2.44
N ARG A 67 2.65 15.97 -3.61
CA ARG A 67 3.52 16.86 -4.42
C ARG A 67 2.81 18.15 -4.82
N ALA A 68 1.53 18.08 -5.19
CA ALA A 68 0.74 19.27 -5.51
C ALA A 68 0.59 20.19 -4.28
N ILE A 69 0.35 19.62 -3.10
CA ILE A 69 0.29 20.36 -1.83
C ILE A 69 1.63 21.04 -1.53
N LEU A 70 2.75 20.30 -1.61
CA LEU A 70 4.09 20.83 -1.36
C LEU A 70 4.41 21.99 -2.32
N LYS A 71 4.06 21.85 -3.60
CA LYS A 71 4.21 22.92 -4.59
C LYS A 71 3.40 24.16 -4.22
N MET A 72 2.12 23.99 -3.87
CA MET A 72 1.27 25.11 -3.44
C MET A 72 1.82 25.77 -2.17
N ILE A 73 2.43 25.03 -1.26
CA ILE A 73 3.10 25.61 -0.09
C ILE A 73 4.31 26.44 -0.53
N GLY A 74 5.20 25.86 -1.35
CA GLY A 74 6.37 26.55 -1.86
C GLY A 74 6.05 27.84 -2.61
N ASP A 75 5.04 27.79 -3.49
CA ASP A 75 4.57 28.95 -4.28
C ASP A 75 3.99 30.09 -3.41
N ASN A 76 3.61 29.80 -2.16
CA ASN A 76 2.98 30.75 -1.23
C ASN A 76 3.85 31.07 0.00
N VAL A 77 5.13 30.68 0.02
CA VAL A 77 5.98 30.74 1.22
C VAL A 77 6.05 32.14 1.86
N ASP A 78 6.06 33.19 1.05
CA ASP A 78 6.14 34.59 1.52
C ASP A 78 4.86 35.09 2.20
N LYS A 79 3.74 34.37 2.07
CA LYS A 79 2.45 34.75 2.66
C LYS A 79 2.28 34.28 4.09
N TYR A 80 3.00 33.24 4.51
CA TYR A 80 2.76 32.60 5.79
C TYR A 80 3.39 33.37 6.95
N ARG A 81 2.69 33.38 8.09
CA ARG A 81 3.24 33.92 9.34
C ARG A 81 4.40 33.09 9.92
N GLY A 82 4.49 31.82 9.54
CA GLY A 82 5.57 30.90 9.89
C GLY A 82 5.61 29.76 8.88
N TYR A 83 6.73 29.06 8.79
CA TYR A 83 6.88 27.97 7.82
C TYR A 83 5.93 26.80 8.14
N PRO A 84 4.98 26.46 7.24
CA PRO A 84 4.08 25.35 7.46
C PRO A 84 4.83 24.03 7.60
N ARG A 85 4.51 23.24 8.62
CA ARG A 85 5.05 21.88 8.77
C ARG A 85 4.20 20.88 7.98
N THR A 86 4.82 20.14 7.07
CA THR A 86 4.16 19.12 6.26
C THR A 86 4.58 17.73 6.69
N ILE A 87 3.60 16.96 7.15
CA ILE A 87 3.73 15.53 7.42
C ILE A 87 2.85 14.83 6.39
N GLY A 88 3.41 13.86 5.68
CA GLY A 88 2.71 13.21 4.58
C GLY A 88 3.04 11.74 4.50
N GLU A 89 2.02 10.90 4.69
CA GLU A 89 2.08 9.49 4.37
C GLU A 89 1.52 9.23 2.98
N CYS A 90 2.36 8.69 2.12
CA CYS A 90 2.04 8.37 0.74
C CYS A 90 1.97 6.86 0.52
N GLY A 91 1.61 6.47 -0.70
CA GLY A 91 1.50 5.08 -1.11
C GLY A 91 2.83 4.30 -1.02
N GLY A 92 2.76 3.03 -1.39
CA GLY A 92 3.92 2.14 -1.35
C GLY A 92 3.88 1.10 -2.46
N LYS A 93 5.05 0.56 -2.81
CA LYS A 93 5.18 -0.61 -3.66
C LYS A 93 5.91 -1.73 -2.93
N ASN A 94 5.22 -2.26 -1.94
CA ASN A 94 5.79 -3.17 -0.94
C ASN A 94 6.11 -4.54 -1.54
N TYR A 95 7.09 -5.21 -0.95
CA TYR A 95 7.59 -6.47 -1.44
C TYR A 95 7.60 -7.57 -0.37
N HIS A 96 7.46 -8.82 -0.82
CA HIS A 96 7.92 -9.99 -0.10
C HIS A 96 9.06 -10.63 -0.88
N PHE A 97 10.15 -10.96 -0.20
CA PHE A 97 11.31 -11.65 -0.78
C PHE A 97 11.47 -13.01 -0.13
N ILE A 98 11.44 -14.07 -0.93
CA ILE A 98 11.52 -15.45 -0.45
C ILE A 98 12.95 -15.96 -0.66
N HIS A 99 13.68 -16.24 0.42
CA HIS A 99 15.01 -16.85 0.34
C HIS A 99 14.90 -18.37 0.16
N PRO A 100 15.91 -19.08 -0.42
CA PRO A 100 15.89 -20.53 -0.52
C PRO A 100 15.69 -21.31 0.79
N SER A 101 16.02 -20.71 1.94
CA SER A 101 15.80 -21.31 3.27
C SER A 101 14.43 -20.96 3.89
N ALA A 102 13.53 -20.28 3.18
CA ALA A 102 12.25 -19.85 3.72
C ALA A 102 11.34 -21.02 4.14
N ASN A 103 10.55 -20.81 5.19
CA ASN A 103 9.35 -21.61 5.41
C ASN A 103 8.29 -21.24 4.37
N LEU A 104 8.09 -22.10 3.36
CA LEU A 104 7.21 -21.81 2.22
C LEU A 104 5.73 -21.73 2.59
N GLU A 105 5.27 -22.43 3.64
CA GLU A 105 3.88 -22.38 4.09
C GLU A 105 3.56 -21.00 4.70
N GLU A 106 4.40 -20.56 5.65
CA GLU A 106 4.28 -19.26 6.30
C GLU A 106 4.41 -18.11 5.27
N ALA A 107 5.34 -18.24 4.34
CA ALA A 107 5.53 -17.29 3.25
C ALA A 107 4.30 -17.21 2.32
N ALA A 108 3.69 -18.35 1.97
CA ALA A 108 2.51 -18.37 1.11
C ALA A 108 1.30 -17.74 1.81
N LEU A 109 1.02 -18.15 3.06
CA LEU A 109 -0.06 -17.59 3.86
C LEU A 109 0.12 -16.08 4.11
N GLY A 110 1.32 -15.68 4.53
CA GLY A 110 1.66 -14.27 4.78
C GLY A 110 1.51 -13.42 3.52
N THR A 111 1.91 -13.94 2.36
CA THR A 111 1.76 -13.25 1.07
C THR A 111 0.29 -13.08 0.68
N ILE A 112 -0.53 -14.13 0.77
CA ILE A 112 -1.98 -14.03 0.48
C ILE A 112 -2.64 -12.96 1.36
N ARG A 113 -2.37 -12.98 2.67
CA ARG A 113 -2.95 -12.00 3.59
C ARG A 113 -2.48 -10.59 3.29
N SER A 114 -1.17 -10.40 3.06
CA SER A 114 -0.59 -9.09 2.77
C SER A 114 -1.17 -8.49 1.48
N SER A 115 -1.33 -9.31 0.44
CA SER A 115 -1.74 -8.86 -0.88
C SER A 115 -3.24 -8.63 -1.01
N PHE A 116 -4.06 -9.44 -0.32
CA PHE A 116 -5.49 -9.53 -0.64
C PHE A 116 -6.44 -9.19 0.51
N GLU A 117 -5.98 -9.08 1.76
CA GLU A 117 -6.84 -8.53 2.82
C GLU A 117 -7.22 -7.08 2.51
N TYR A 118 -8.48 -6.72 2.79
CA TYR A 118 -9.08 -5.45 2.38
C TYR A 118 -8.86 -5.13 0.89
N SER A 119 -8.90 -6.17 0.06
CA SER A 119 -8.75 -6.13 -1.40
C SER A 119 -7.46 -5.42 -1.84
N GLY A 120 -6.38 -5.57 -1.05
CA GLY A 120 -5.10 -4.93 -1.32
C GLY A 120 -5.09 -3.41 -1.16
N GLN A 121 -6.14 -2.81 -0.61
CA GLN A 121 -6.28 -1.36 -0.43
C GLN A 121 -5.62 -0.88 0.88
N LYS A 122 -4.39 -1.34 1.11
CA LYS A 122 -3.53 -0.91 2.22
C LYS A 122 -2.25 -0.34 1.63
N CYS A 123 -1.76 0.79 2.16
CA CYS A 123 -0.48 1.34 1.74
C CYS A 123 0.67 0.35 1.93
N SER A 124 0.55 -0.59 2.88
CA SER A 124 1.52 -1.65 3.19
C SER A 124 1.29 -2.99 2.47
N ALA A 125 0.25 -3.11 1.62
CA ALA A 125 -0.06 -4.37 0.94
C ALA A 125 1.10 -4.84 0.06
N CYS A 126 1.47 -6.13 0.17
CA CYS A 126 2.46 -6.74 -0.70
C CYS A 126 1.92 -6.80 -2.14
N SER A 127 2.61 -6.18 -3.09
CA SER A 127 2.25 -6.22 -4.51
C SER A 127 3.39 -6.67 -5.42
N ARG A 128 4.58 -6.89 -4.86
CA ARG A 128 5.75 -7.48 -5.52
C ARG A 128 6.21 -8.71 -4.74
N LEU A 129 6.33 -9.84 -5.42
CA LEU A 129 6.81 -11.07 -4.80
C LEU A 129 8.05 -11.56 -5.56
N PHE A 130 9.13 -11.81 -4.84
CA PHE A 130 10.38 -12.33 -5.41
C PHE A 130 10.58 -13.76 -4.91
N VAL A 131 10.62 -14.75 -5.82
CA VAL A 131 10.70 -16.18 -5.47
C VAL A 131 11.80 -16.87 -6.25
N PRO A 132 12.60 -17.76 -5.64
CA PRO A 132 13.56 -18.59 -6.36
C PRO A 132 12.84 -19.50 -7.37
N GLU A 133 13.33 -19.54 -8.61
CA GLU A 133 12.77 -20.38 -9.68
C GLU A 133 12.64 -21.85 -9.26
N ASN A 134 13.65 -22.38 -8.58
CA ASN A 134 13.67 -23.77 -8.11
C ASN A 134 12.62 -24.07 -7.02
N LEU A 135 12.17 -23.06 -6.26
CA LEU A 135 11.12 -23.22 -5.24
C LEU A 135 9.72 -22.89 -5.75
N TRP A 136 9.62 -22.22 -6.91
CA TRP A 136 8.34 -21.77 -7.46
C TRP A 136 7.29 -22.88 -7.61
N PRO A 137 7.59 -24.10 -8.11
CA PRO A 137 6.56 -25.13 -8.27
C PRO A 137 5.86 -25.48 -6.94
N LYS A 138 6.64 -25.67 -5.87
CA LYS A 138 6.10 -25.96 -4.52
C LYS A 138 5.41 -24.74 -3.93
N PHE A 139 6.03 -23.56 -4.05
CA PHE A 139 5.46 -22.33 -3.50
C PHE A 139 4.14 -21.94 -4.17
N LYS A 140 4.05 -22.05 -5.51
CA LYS A 140 2.82 -21.85 -6.30
C LYS A 140 1.69 -22.76 -5.81
N GLN A 141 1.98 -24.04 -5.53
CA GLN A 141 0.99 -24.97 -5.02
C GLN A 141 0.41 -24.51 -3.67
N LEU A 142 1.25 -24.09 -2.73
CA LEU A 142 0.81 -23.60 -1.41
C LEU A 142 0.02 -22.29 -1.54
N LEU A 143 0.52 -21.37 -2.37
CA LEU A 143 -0.13 -20.09 -2.64
C LEU A 143 -1.53 -20.29 -3.23
N LEU A 144 -1.68 -21.21 -4.19
CA LEU A 144 -2.97 -21.55 -4.79
C LEU A 144 -3.90 -22.30 -3.82
N GLY A 145 -3.36 -23.16 -2.95
CA GLY A 145 -4.15 -23.83 -1.92
C GLY A 145 -4.80 -22.87 -0.92
N HIS A 146 -4.12 -21.78 -0.56
CA HIS A 146 -4.73 -20.70 0.22
C HIS A 146 -5.65 -19.81 -0.63
N TYR A 147 -5.28 -19.53 -1.88
CA TYR A 147 -6.08 -18.73 -2.81
C TYR A 147 -7.48 -19.31 -3.04
N GLU A 148 -7.60 -20.63 -3.19
CA GLU A 148 -8.88 -21.31 -3.41
C GLU A 148 -9.85 -21.19 -2.24
N GLN A 149 -9.36 -20.87 -1.04
CA GLN A 149 -10.17 -20.66 0.16
C GLN A 149 -10.71 -19.23 0.28
N LEU A 150 -10.27 -18.31 -0.58
CA LEU A 150 -10.65 -16.91 -0.49
C LEU A 150 -12.10 -16.71 -0.97
N LYS A 151 -12.97 -16.31 -0.04
CA LYS A 151 -14.33 -15.86 -0.38
C LYS A 151 -14.37 -14.35 -0.58
N ILE A 152 -14.68 -13.92 -1.80
CA ILE A 152 -14.89 -12.52 -2.14
C ILE A 152 -16.38 -12.24 -2.21
N GLY A 153 -16.89 -11.32 -1.41
CA GLY A 153 -18.32 -11.11 -1.28
C GLY A 153 -18.72 -9.97 -0.37
N SER A 154 -19.94 -10.04 0.17
CA SER A 154 -20.47 -9.05 1.10
C SER A 154 -19.68 -9.07 2.41
N PRO A 155 -19.28 -7.92 2.96
CA PRO A 155 -18.60 -7.87 4.25
C PRO A 155 -19.54 -8.19 5.43
N LEU A 156 -20.85 -8.37 5.17
CA LEU A 156 -21.83 -8.80 6.17
C LEU A 156 -21.83 -10.32 6.39
N ASP A 157 -21.24 -11.08 5.46
CA ASP A 157 -21.10 -12.53 5.59
C ASP A 157 -19.84 -12.85 6.40
N SER A 158 -19.97 -13.67 7.44
CA SER A 158 -18.89 -13.91 8.41
C SER A 158 -17.67 -14.66 7.85
N ASP A 159 -17.85 -15.37 6.74
CA ASP A 159 -16.83 -16.13 6.04
C ASP A 159 -16.21 -15.38 4.84
N THR A 160 -16.64 -14.13 4.58
CA THR A 160 -16.02 -13.28 3.56
C THR A 160 -14.61 -12.90 3.97
N PHE A 161 -13.64 -13.26 3.12
CA PHE A 161 -12.24 -12.86 3.28
C PHE A 161 -12.02 -11.40 2.88
N SER A 162 -12.58 -10.99 1.74
CA SER A 162 -12.53 -9.59 1.29
C SER A 162 -13.70 -9.21 0.41
N SER A 163 -13.84 -7.92 0.12
CA SER A 163 -15.02 -7.38 -0.56
C SER A 163 -14.66 -6.56 -1.80
N ALA A 164 -15.60 -5.76 -2.29
CA ALA A 164 -15.39 -4.83 -3.39
C ALA A 164 -14.26 -3.84 -3.08
N VAL A 165 -13.63 -3.32 -4.14
CA VAL A 165 -12.76 -2.14 -4.04
C VAL A 165 -13.59 -0.88 -3.80
N ILE A 166 -12.95 0.19 -3.36
CA ILE A 166 -13.62 1.30 -2.66
C ILE A 166 -14.62 2.09 -3.52
N ASP A 167 -14.33 2.29 -4.80
CA ASP A 167 -15.17 3.04 -5.72
C ASP A 167 -14.92 2.65 -7.20
N HIS A 168 -15.73 3.23 -8.09
CA HIS A 168 -15.64 3.05 -9.54
C HIS A 168 -14.30 3.52 -10.13
N THR A 169 -13.65 4.53 -9.55
CA THR A 169 -12.34 5.02 -10.03
C THR A 169 -11.26 3.99 -9.74
N ALA A 170 -11.24 3.43 -8.53
CA ALA A 170 -10.38 2.32 -8.15
C ALA A 170 -10.64 1.10 -9.03
N PHE A 171 -11.92 0.73 -9.23
CA PHE A 171 -12.30 -0.37 -10.10
C PHE A 171 -11.73 -0.23 -11.51
N ASN A 172 -11.93 0.92 -12.15
CA ASN A 172 -11.44 1.18 -13.51
C ASN A 172 -9.92 1.20 -13.61
N LYS A 173 -9.25 1.80 -12.61
CA LYS A 173 -7.78 1.80 -12.56
C LYS A 173 -7.24 0.38 -12.51
N ILE A 174 -7.70 -0.42 -11.55
CA ILE A 174 -7.22 -1.80 -11.34
C ILE A 174 -7.57 -2.65 -12.56
N SER A 175 -8.80 -2.51 -13.07
CA SER A 175 -9.24 -3.08 -14.34
C SER A 175 -8.29 -2.77 -15.49
N GLY A 176 -7.82 -1.53 -15.64
CA GLY A 176 -6.84 -1.15 -16.65
C GLY A 176 -5.52 -1.93 -16.54
N TYR A 177 -5.03 -2.16 -15.32
CA TYR A 177 -3.83 -2.97 -15.08
C TYR A 177 -4.04 -4.46 -15.38
N LEU A 178 -5.20 -5.01 -15.03
CA LEU A 178 -5.54 -6.40 -15.36
C LEU A 178 -5.69 -6.60 -16.87
N GLN A 179 -6.33 -5.66 -17.56
CA GLN A 179 -6.43 -5.68 -19.03
C GLN A 179 -5.05 -5.64 -19.69
N TYR A 180 -4.16 -4.78 -19.17
CA TYR A 180 -2.78 -4.71 -19.62
C TYR A 180 -2.07 -6.06 -19.42
N ALA A 181 -2.15 -6.63 -18.21
CA ALA A 181 -1.53 -7.90 -17.87
C ALA A 181 -1.94 -9.02 -18.84
N SER A 182 -3.25 -9.14 -19.13
CA SER A 182 -3.76 -10.16 -20.06
C SER A 182 -3.33 -9.96 -21.52
N SER A 183 -2.90 -8.75 -21.90
CA SER A 183 -2.46 -8.43 -23.26
C SER A 183 -0.93 -8.46 -23.44
N CYS A 184 -0.18 -8.55 -22.33
CA CYS A 184 1.27 -8.43 -22.34
C CYS A 184 1.91 -9.82 -22.44
N PRO A 185 2.77 -10.10 -23.44
CA PRO A 185 3.34 -11.43 -23.64
C PRO A 185 4.32 -11.85 -22.53
N ASP A 186 4.89 -10.88 -21.81
CA ASP A 186 5.84 -11.13 -20.72
C ASP A 186 5.16 -11.42 -19.38
N ILE A 187 3.83 -11.42 -19.33
CA ILE A 187 3.03 -11.61 -18.12
C ILE A 187 2.16 -12.87 -18.22
N GLU A 188 2.34 -13.78 -17.26
CA GLU A 188 1.45 -14.93 -17.06
C GLU A 188 0.41 -14.58 -15.98
N VAL A 189 -0.86 -14.84 -16.26
CA VAL A 189 -1.91 -14.84 -15.24
C VAL A 189 -1.96 -16.21 -14.59
N VAL A 190 -1.52 -16.31 -13.34
CA VAL A 190 -1.51 -17.57 -12.58
C VAL A 190 -2.88 -17.89 -12.01
N ALA A 191 -3.57 -16.88 -11.49
CA ALA A 191 -4.92 -16.99 -10.95
C ALA A 191 -5.62 -15.63 -10.98
N GLY A 192 -6.95 -15.65 -11.05
CA GLY A 192 -7.79 -14.45 -10.95
C GLY A 192 -8.03 -13.74 -12.28
N GLY A 193 -8.12 -12.41 -12.23
CA GLY A 193 -8.34 -11.54 -13.38
C GLY A 193 -9.81 -11.22 -13.68
N HIS A 194 -10.77 -11.92 -13.05
CA HIS A 194 -12.18 -11.58 -13.17
C HIS A 194 -12.54 -10.30 -12.38
N ARG A 195 -13.52 -9.56 -12.91
CA ARG A 195 -13.98 -8.27 -12.41
C ARG A 195 -15.41 -8.04 -12.85
N ASP A 196 -16.22 -7.51 -11.95
CA ASP A 196 -17.64 -7.23 -12.17
C ASP A 196 -18.03 -6.04 -11.29
N ASP A 197 -18.62 -5.01 -11.89
CA ASP A 197 -19.14 -3.81 -11.22
C ASP A 197 -20.67 -3.70 -11.28
N SER A 198 -21.38 -4.75 -11.68
CA SER A 198 -22.84 -4.75 -11.84
C SER A 198 -23.62 -4.54 -10.54
N VAL A 199 -23.08 -4.99 -9.41
CA VAL A 199 -23.69 -4.85 -8.07
C VAL A 199 -22.80 -4.07 -7.11
N GLY A 200 -21.51 -4.34 -7.14
CA GLY A 200 -20.48 -3.65 -6.39
C GLY A 200 -19.16 -3.81 -7.12
N TYR A 201 -18.14 -3.03 -6.76
CA TYR A 201 -16.87 -2.97 -7.49
C TYR A 201 -15.98 -4.19 -7.20
N PHE A 202 -16.39 -5.38 -7.61
CA PHE A 202 -15.71 -6.63 -7.26
C PHE A 202 -14.56 -6.92 -8.21
N ILE A 203 -13.38 -7.14 -7.65
CA ILE A 203 -12.20 -7.60 -8.38
C ILE A 203 -11.67 -8.85 -7.70
N GLN A 204 -11.52 -9.91 -8.47
CA GLN A 204 -10.95 -11.15 -7.97
C GLN A 204 -9.45 -10.94 -7.67
N PRO A 205 -8.95 -11.39 -6.51
CA PRO A 205 -7.52 -11.47 -6.24
C PRO A 205 -6.78 -12.07 -7.43
N THR A 206 -5.72 -11.39 -7.87
CA THR A 206 -5.01 -11.79 -9.09
C THR A 206 -3.53 -11.99 -8.78
N ILE A 207 -3.00 -13.15 -9.17
CA ILE A 207 -1.59 -13.51 -9.06
C ILE A 207 -1.02 -13.54 -10.47
N LEU A 208 0.04 -12.77 -10.69
CA LEU A 208 0.73 -12.63 -11.97
C LEU A 208 2.18 -13.07 -11.83
N ILE A 209 2.78 -13.56 -12.91
CA ILE A 209 4.24 -13.68 -13.05
C ILE A 209 4.69 -12.73 -14.16
N THR A 210 5.80 -12.04 -13.97
CA THR A 210 6.47 -11.25 -15.02
C THR A 210 7.90 -11.72 -15.20
N ASN A 211 8.37 -11.78 -16.45
CA ASN A 211 9.80 -11.94 -16.76
C ASN A 211 10.56 -10.61 -16.79
N ASN A 212 9.83 -9.49 -16.74
CA ASN A 212 10.39 -8.14 -16.69
C ASN A 212 10.26 -7.57 -15.27
N PRO A 213 11.35 -7.53 -14.47
CA PRO A 213 11.30 -7.01 -13.11
C PRO A 213 11.08 -5.48 -13.06
N THR A 214 11.22 -4.80 -14.20
CA THR A 214 11.03 -3.34 -14.33
C THR A 214 9.69 -2.95 -14.96
N ASP A 215 8.78 -3.92 -15.13
CA ASP A 215 7.42 -3.71 -15.64
C ASP A 215 6.63 -2.73 -14.77
N LYS A 216 5.64 -2.04 -15.36
CA LYS A 216 4.80 -1.11 -14.59
C LYS A 216 4.04 -1.79 -13.46
N LEU A 217 3.69 -3.07 -13.55
CA LEU A 217 3.08 -3.83 -12.45
C LEU A 217 4.02 -4.00 -11.25
N MET A 218 5.34 -3.92 -11.48
CA MET A 218 6.38 -3.94 -10.44
C MET A 218 6.73 -2.53 -9.95
N LYS A 219 6.17 -1.46 -10.52
CA LYS A 219 6.52 -0.06 -10.17
C LYS A 219 5.35 0.73 -9.63
N ASP A 220 4.21 0.62 -10.29
CA ASP A 220 3.04 1.44 -10.02
C ASP A 220 2.32 0.95 -8.76
N ASP A 221 1.97 1.88 -7.88
CA ASP A 221 1.07 1.62 -6.77
C ASP A 221 -0.36 1.46 -7.32
N ILE A 222 -0.80 0.21 -7.47
CA ILE A 222 -2.09 -0.17 -8.05
C ILE A 222 -3.22 0.08 -7.03
N PHE A 223 -2.96 -0.14 -5.74
CA PHE A 223 -3.93 -0.05 -4.65
C PHE A 223 -5.17 -0.95 -4.86
N GLY A 224 -4.91 -2.23 -5.12
CA GLY A 224 -5.92 -3.25 -5.42
C GLY A 224 -5.36 -4.66 -5.26
N PRO A 225 -6.18 -5.72 -5.44
CA PRO A 225 -5.81 -7.09 -5.10
C PRO A 225 -5.01 -7.74 -6.24
N VAL A 226 -3.85 -7.17 -6.57
CA VAL A 226 -2.97 -7.59 -7.66
C VAL A 226 -1.56 -7.83 -7.12
N LEU A 227 -1.11 -9.08 -7.20
CA LEU A 227 0.22 -9.52 -6.82
C LEU A 227 1.03 -9.83 -8.07
N CYS A 228 2.16 -9.13 -8.28
CA CYS A 228 3.08 -9.40 -9.37
C CYS A 228 4.32 -10.14 -8.85
N THR A 229 4.59 -11.31 -9.43
CA THR A 229 5.67 -12.22 -9.02
C THR A 229 6.81 -12.13 -10.02
N TYR A 230 8.03 -11.98 -9.54
CA TYR A 230 9.25 -12.13 -10.31
C TYR A 230 10.00 -13.38 -9.81
N LEU A 231 10.28 -14.29 -10.73
CA LEU A 231 11.08 -15.48 -10.43
C LEU A 231 12.54 -15.15 -10.68
N TYR A 232 13.40 -15.46 -9.71
CA TYR A 232 14.82 -15.22 -9.80
C TYR A 232 15.61 -16.52 -9.64
N ARG A 233 16.80 -16.61 -10.23
CA ARG A 233 17.67 -17.77 -10.05
C ARG A 233 18.25 -17.77 -8.64
N GLU A 234 18.28 -18.91 -7.98
CA GLU A 234 18.71 -19.03 -6.57
C GLU A 234 20.14 -18.52 -6.30
N ASN A 235 21.00 -18.48 -7.33
CA ASN A 235 22.36 -17.94 -7.25
C ASN A 235 22.47 -16.44 -7.62
N GLU A 236 21.37 -15.78 -7.99
CA GLU A 236 21.30 -14.35 -8.33
C GLU A 236 20.64 -13.51 -7.20
N ILE A 237 20.81 -13.93 -5.93
CA ILE A 237 20.23 -13.23 -4.77
C ILE A 237 20.63 -11.75 -4.75
N GLU A 238 21.92 -11.43 -4.83
CA GLU A 238 22.41 -10.04 -4.80
C GLU A 238 21.79 -9.16 -5.88
N LYS A 239 21.81 -9.65 -7.12
CA LYS A 239 21.20 -8.98 -8.26
C LYS A 239 19.70 -8.78 -8.06
N THR A 240 19.03 -9.70 -7.37
CA THR A 240 17.61 -9.58 -7.05
C THR A 240 17.36 -8.57 -5.93
N LEU A 241 18.25 -8.48 -4.93
CA LEU A 241 18.20 -7.42 -3.92
C LEU A 241 18.41 -6.03 -4.54
N ASP A 242 19.30 -5.91 -5.55
CA ASP A 242 19.44 -4.68 -6.34
C ASP A 242 18.14 -4.32 -7.06
N LEU A 243 17.41 -5.30 -7.59
CA LEU A 243 16.10 -5.08 -8.20
C LEU A 243 15.05 -4.66 -7.16
N VAL A 244 15.01 -5.28 -5.99
CA VAL A 244 14.08 -4.91 -4.90
C VAL A 244 14.23 -3.43 -4.56
N ASP A 245 15.48 -2.98 -4.45
CA ASP A 245 15.91 -1.62 -4.07
C ASP A 245 15.66 -0.58 -5.17
N SER A 246 16.06 -0.88 -6.42
CA SER A 246 16.09 0.11 -7.51
C SER A 246 14.83 0.18 -8.37
N THR A 247 13.95 -0.82 -8.31
CA THR A 247 12.79 -0.90 -9.22
C THR A 247 11.76 0.21 -8.95
N THR A 248 11.64 0.66 -7.70
CA THR A 248 10.59 1.58 -7.27
C THR A 248 11.13 2.73 -6.43
N ASP A 249 10.51 3.89 -6.58
CA ASP A 249 10.82 5.08 -5.80
C ASP A 249 10.15 5.07 -4.40
N TYR A 250 9.40 4.01 -4.05
CA TYR A 250 8.76 3.87 -2.74
C TYR A 250 9.62 3.05 -1.78
N ALA A 251 9.58 3.42 -0.49
CA ALA A 251 10.21 2.66 0.59
C ALA A 251 9.32 2.67 1.85
N LEU A 252 8.19 1.96 1.81
CA LEU A 252 7.24 1.89 2.92
C LEU A 252 7.41 0.61 3.74
N THR A 253 6.94 -0.52 3.23
CA THR A 253 7.07 -1.82 3.91
C THR A 253 7.70 -2.87 3.01
N GLY A 254 8.33 -3.86 3.63
CA GLY A 254 8.87 -5.02 2.95
C GLY A 254 9.11 -6.16 3.94
N SER A 255 9.03 -7.39 3.45
CA SER A 255 9.27 -8.57 4.27
C SER A 255 10.24 -9.52 3.58
N ILE A 256 11.15 -10.10 4.35
CA ILE A 256 11.95 -11.25 3.93
C ILE A 256 11.43 -12.51 4.62
N PHE A 257 11.40 -13.61 3.89
CA PHE A 257 11.15 -14.94 4.44
C PHE A 257 12.43 -15.77 4.28
N ALA A 258 13.01 -16.20 5.39
CA ALA A 258 14.27 -16.94 5.43
C ALA A 258 14.43 -17.64 6.80
N GLN A 259 15.16 -18.75 6.84
CA GLN A 259 15.62 -19.39 8.09
C GLN A 259 17.14 -19.29 8.26
N ASP A 260 17.84 -18.72 7.27
CA ASP A 260 19.29 -18.52 7.31
C ASP A 260 19.59 -17.22 8.06
N GLU A 261 20.16 -17.33 9.26
CA GLU A 261 20.44 -16.19 10.13
C GLU A 261 21.48 -15.23 9.54
N GLU A 262 22.47 -15.74 8.81
CA GLU A 262 23.49 -14.90 8.17
C GLU A 262 22.85 -14.08 7.05
N PHE A 263 22.00 -14.71 6.23
CA PHE A 263 21.24 -14.01 5.21
C PHE A 263 20.26 -13.00 5.81
N ILE A 264 19.53 -13.33 6.88
CA ILE A 264 18.58 -12.41 7.51
C ILE A 264 19.30 -11.14 7.97
N LYS A 265 20.44 -11.31 8.66
CA LYS A 265 21.25 -10.17 9.12
C LYS A 265 21.73 -9.34 7.93
N TYR A 266 22.31 -9.99 6.93
CA TYR A 266 22.80 -9.34 5.73
C TYR A 266 21.70 -8.56 5.00
N ALA A 267 20.56 -9.19 4.74
CA ALA A 267 19.44 -8.60 4.03
C ALA A 267 18.81 -7.43 4.82
N THR A 268 18.76 -7.52 6.15
CA THR A 268 18.28 -6.43 7.02
C THR A 268 19.14 -5.17 6.83
N ASP A 269 20.47 -5.31 6.83
CA ASP A 269 21.38 -4.19 6.61
C ASP A 269 21.32 -3.71 5.15
N ARG A 270 21.30 -4.63 4.18
CA ARG A 270 21.31 -4.33 2.73
C ARG A 270 20.04 -3.63 2.26
N LEU A 271 18.89 -3.93 2.85
CA LEU A 271 17.57 -3.43 2.44
C LEU A 271 17.06 -2.28 3.33
N ILE A 272 17.88 -1.76 4.25
CA ILE A 272 17.50 -0.74 5.23
C ILE A 272 16.83 0.50 4.61
N ASP A 273 17.29 0.94 3.44
CA ASP A 273 16.75 2.12 2.75
C ASP A 273 15.55 1.82 1.83
N THR A 274 15.12 0.56 1.75
CA THR A 274 14.01 0.11 0.89
C THR A 274 12.67 0.07 1.62
N THR A 275 12.66 0.27 2.94
CA THR A 275 11.48 0.18 3.81
C THR A 275 11.65 1.05 5.04
N GLY A 276 10.59 1.67 5.54
CA GLY A 276 10.57 2.19 6.92
C GLY A 276 10.04 1.16 7.93
N ASN A 277 9.25 0.18 7.47
CA ASN A 277 8.89 -1.01 8.24
C ASN A 277 9.39 -2.28 7.55
N PHE A 278 10.46 -2.85 8.09
CA PHE A 278 11.03 -4.12 7.65
C PHE A 278 10.52 -5.27 8.52
N TYR A 279 10.12 -6.36 7.87
CA TYR A 279 9.58 -7.55 8.52
C TYR A 279 10.42 -8.78 8.18
N VAL A 280 10.47 -9.74 9.11
CA VAL A 280 11.16 -11.03 8.92
C VAL A 280 10.17 -12.14 9.26
N ASN A 281 9.93 -13.06 8.32
CA ASN A 281 9.05 -14.23 8.46
C ASN A 281 7.60 -13.90 8.88
N VAL A 282 7.10 -12.73 8.46
CA VAL A 282 5.71 -12.30 8.69
C VAL A 282 5.25 -11.41 7.53
N GLN A 283 3.95 -11.28 7.31
CA GLN A 283 3.42 -10.37 6.29
C GLN A 283 3.87 -8.91 6.50
N SER A 284 4.00 -8.15 5.41
CA SER A 284 4.39 -6.72 5.44
C SER A 284 3.31 -5.75 5.95
N THR A 285 2.19 -6.25 6.47
CA THR A 285 1.01 -5.45 6.87
C THR A 285 0.67 -5.67 8.34
N GLY A 286 -0.18 -4.79 8.89
CA GLY A 286 -0.73 -4.96 10.24
C GLY A 286 0.16 -4.41 11.35
N SER A 287 0.84 -3.28 11.10
CA SER A 287 1.54 -2.54 12.16
C SER A 287 0.59 -2.19 13.31
N VAL A 288 1.08 -2.32 14.53
CA VAL A 288 0.33 -2.06 15.76
C VAL A 288 0.92 -0.83 16.46
N VAL A 289 0.04 0.13 16.80
CA VAL A 289 0.44 1.33 17.55
C VAL A 289 1.12 0.93 18.85
N GLY A 290 2.31 1.49 19.09
CA GLY A 290 3.14 1.20 20.28
C GLY A 290 4.04 -0.03 20.14
N GLN A 291 3.97 -0.78 19.04
CA GLN A 291 4.88 -1.90 18.75
C GLN A 291 5.70 -1.66 17.48
N GLN A 292 5.05 -1.39 16.36
CA GLN A 292 5.70 -1.07 15.09
C GLN A 292 5.23 0.32 14.64
N PRO A 293 5.90 1.41 15.07
CA PRO A 293 5.67 2.73 14.50
C PRO A 293 5.68 2.63 12.99
N PHE A 294 4.58 3.02 12.36
CA PHE A 294 4.42 2.86 10.92
C PHE A 294 5.06 4.05 10.20
N GLY A 295 5.74 3.79 9.08
CA GLY A 295 6.29 4.83 8.22
C GLY A 295 7.28 4.36 7.17
N GLY A 296 7.69 5.31 6.33
CA GLY A 296 8.54 5.07 5.17
C GLY A 296 9.32 6.31 4.75
N ALA A 297 10.22 6.11 3.80
CA ALA A 297 11.04 7.15 3.19
C ALA A 297 10.80 7.22 1.67
N ARG A 298 11.68 7.91 0.95
CA ARG A 298 11.58 8.13 -0.51
C ARG A 298 10.21 8.75 -0.86
N LEU A 299 9.50 8.22 -1.86
CA LEU A 299 8.16 8.71 -2.22
C LEU A 299 7.03 8.23 -1.32
N SER A 300 7.33 7.40 -0.31
CA SER A 300 6.35 6.91 0.64
C SER A 300 5.98 7.92 1.71
N GLY A 301 6.74 9.00 1.89
CA GLY A 301 6.35 10.06 2.79
C GLY A 301 7.49 10.87 3.40
N CYS A 302 7.11 11.80 4.27
CA CYS A 302 8.02 12.49 5.16
C CYS A 302 7.40 12.62 6.56
N TYR A 303 8.20 12.24 7.56
CA TYR A 303 7.92 12.34 8.99
C TYR A 303 8.55 13.58 9.61
#